data_AF-A0A519WEZ8-F1
#
_entry.id   AF-A0A519WEZ8-F1
#
_cell.length_a   1.000
_cell.length_b   1.000
_cell.length_c   1.000
_cell.angle_alpha   90.00
_cell.angle_beta   90.00
_cell.angle_gamma   90.00
#
_symmetry.space_group_name_H-M   'P 1'
#
loop_
_entity.id
_entity.type
_entity.pdbx_description
1 polymer ?
#
loop_
_entity_poly.entity_id
_entity_poly.type
_entity_poly.pdbx_seq_one_letter_code
_entity_poly.pdbx_strand_id
1 'polypeptide(L)'
;MRNDMDLESLIEDYLMGNLNEAELQAFEAMRANDPAVDSKVVAHKAFLDSLKSYAAVADLKVKMDLAHAQIDVEQLGRKLGPHPSFIVNMWRKNRAAIGVAASFIVLTMVMLYSIQQ
;
A
#
# COMPACT_ATOMS: atom_id res chain seq x y z
N MET A 1 10.11 -33.14 27.27
CA MET A 1 11.05 -32.45 26.35
C MET A 1 11.27 -33.21 25.05
N ARG A 2 11.95 -34.38 24.97
CA ARG A 2 12.05 -35.13 23.68
C ARG A 2 10.70 -35.60 23.14
N ASN A 3 9.87 -36.17 24.00
CA ASN A 3 8.54 -36.69 23.62
C ASN A 3 7.55 -35.61 23.13
N ASP A 4 7.74 -34.35 23.58
CA ASP A 4 6.88 -33.24 23.18
C ASP A 4 7.21 -32.73 21.76
N MET A 5 8.52 -32.68 21.42
CA MET A 5 8.98 -32.38 20.05
C MET A 5 8.55 -33.45 19.05
N ASP A 6 8.63 -34.72 19.44
CA ASP A 6 8.22 -35.83 18.58
C ASP A 6 6.71 -35.76 18.27
N LEU A 7 5.90 -35.36 19.25
CA LEU A 7 4.47 -35.12 19.08
C LEU A 7 4.17 -33.92 18.18
N GLU A 8 4.91 -32.81 18.32
CA GLU A 8 4.74 -31.62 17.49
C GLU A 8 5.04 -31.89 16.01
N SER A 9 6.14 -32.59 15.72
CA SER A 9 6.46 -33.01 14.35
C SER A 9 5.38 -33.92 13.77
N LEU A 10 4.86 -34.85 14.58
CA LEU A 10 3.79 -35.76 14.15
C LEU A 10 2.47 -35.02 13.87
N ILE A 11 2.14 -34.00 14.68
CA ILE A 11 0.99 -33.11 14.44
C ILE A 11 1.17 -32.35 13.12
N GLU A 12 2.38 -31.87 12.84
CA GLU A 12 2.67 -31.15 11.60
C GLU A 12 2.52 -32.07 10.37
N ASP A 13 3.07 -33.28 10.42
CA ASP A 13 2.91 -34.28 9.36
C ASP A 13 1.44 -34.70 9.16
N TYR A 14 0.67 -34.82 10.25
CA TYR A 14 -0.78 -35.02 10.20
C TYR A 14 -1.49 -33.87 9.47
N LEU A 15 -1.18 -32.62 9.82
CA LEU A 15 -1.80 -31.43 9.23
C LEU A 15 -1.38 -31.19 7.78
N MET A 16 -0.19 -31.63 7.39
CA MET A 16 0.32 -31.58 6.01
C MET A 16 -0.16 -32.76 5.15
N GLY A 17 -0.68 -33.84 5.77
CA GLY A 17 -1.13 -35.04 5.07
C GLY A 17 0.02 -35.98 4.66
N ASN A 18 1.14 -35.95 5.38
CA ASN A 18 2.33 -36.76 5.11
C ASN A 18 2.27 -38.16 5.76
N LEU A 19 1.23 -38.47 6.53
CA LEU A 19 1.08 -39.76 7.22
C LEU A 19 0.53 -40.84 6.28
N ASN A 20 0.97 -42.09 6.45
CA ASN A 20 0.33 -43.22 5.79
C ASN A 20 -1.00 -43.58 6.47
N GLU A 21 -1.89 -44.30 5.78
CA GLU A 21 -3.22 -44.68 6.28
C GLU A 21 -3.20 -45.36 7.67
N ALA A 22 -2.21 -46.21 7.95
CA ALA A 22 -2.06 -46.87 9.25
C ALA A 22 -1.64 -45.91 10.37
N GLU A 23 -0.76 -44.95 10.06
CA GLU A 23 -0.29 -43.93 11.01
C GLU A 23 -1.38 -42.90 11.28
N LEU A 24 -2.15 -42.55 10.25
CA LEU A 24 -3.32 -41.67 10.36
C LEU A 24 -4.36 -42.25 11.32
N GLN A 25 -4.73 -43.53 11.16
CA GLN A 25 -5.68 -44.19 12.06
C GLN A 25 -5.16 -44.28 13.49
N ALA A 26 -3.87 -44.59 13.69
CA ALA A 26 -3.26 -44.63 15.01
C ALA A 26 -3.28 -43.24 15.68
N PHE A 27 -3.01 -42.19 14.91
CA PHE A 27 -3.02 -40.81 15.40
C PHE A 27 -4.44 -40.32 15.72
N GLU A 28 -5.43 -40.66 14.89
CA GLU A 28 -6.84 -40.35 15.18
C GLU A 28 -7.35 -41.08 16.42
N ALA A 29 -6.96 -42.34 16.62
CA ALA A 29 -7.23 -43.06 17.85
C ALA A 29 -6.56 -42.39 19.06
N MET A 30 -5.32 -41.92 18.93
CA MET A 30 -4.65 -41.16 19.99
C MET A 30 -5.39 -39.86 20.30
N ARG A 31 -5.84 -39.12 19.28
CA ARG A 31 -6.59 -37.87 19.42
C ARG A 31 -7.95 -38.08 20.08
N ALA A 32 -8.64 -39.18 19.76
CA ALA A 32 -9.92 -39.51 20.36
C ALA A 32 -9.80 -39.90 21.85
N ASN A 33 -8.67 -40.49 22.24
CA ASN A 33 -8.42 -40.94 23.61
C ASN A 33 -7.82 -39.84 24.50
N ASP A 34 -7.09 -38.88 23.94
CA ASP A 34 -6.42 -37.82 24.70
C ASP A 34 -6.89 -36.40 24.28
N PRO A 35 -7.73 -35.74 25.09
CA PRO A 35 -8.16 -34.35 24.85
C PRO A 35 -7.01 -33.33 24.79
N ALA A 36 -5.87 -33.59 25.44
CA ALA A 36 -4.73 -32.69 25.41
C ALA A 36 -4.06 -32.70 24.02
N VAL A 37 -4.00 -33.86 23.37
CA VAL A 37 -3.48 -34.00 22.00
C VAL A 37 -4.41 -33.30 21.02
N ASP A 38 -5.73 -33.46 21.15
CA ASP A 38 -6.71 -32.76 20.30
C ASP A 38 -6.58 -31.23 20.42
N SER A 39 -6.50 -30.70 21.64
CA SER A 39 -6.31 -29.26 21.86
C SER A 39 -5.04 -28.73 21.20
N LYS A 40 -3.94 -29.48 21.27
CA LYS A 40 -2.68 -29.12 20.59
C LYS A 40 -2.84 -29.11 19.07
N VAL A 41 -3.51 -30.11 18.48
CA VAL A 41 -3.77 -30.16 17.04
C VAL A 41 -4.59 -28.95 16.58
N VAL A 42 -5.66 -28.61 17.32
CA VAL A 42 -6.50 -27.44 17.02
C VAL A 42 -5.71 -26.15 17.10
N ALA A 43 -4.92 -25.96 18.18
CA ALA A 43 -4.08 -24.78 18.35
C ALA A 43 -3.04 -24.64 17.23
N HIS A 44 -2.38 -25.75 16.87
CA HIS A 44 -1.37 -25.77 15.83
C HIS A 44 -1.98 -25.48 14.45
N LYS A 45 -3.15 -26.06 14.14
CA LYS A 45 -3.91 -25.75 12.93
C LYS A 45 -4.25 -24.26 12.84
N ALA A 46 -4.79 -23.68 13.92
CA ALA A 46 -5.13 -22.26 13.97
C ALA A 46 -3.89 -21.37 13.75
N PHE A 47 -2.75 -21.76 14.33
CA PHE A 47 -1.48 -21.08 14.12
C PHE A 47 -1.03 -21.13 12.65
N LEU A 48 -1.04 -22.30 12.00
CA LEU A 48 -0.69 -22.43 10.58
C LEU A 48 -1.61 -21.60 9.68
N ASP A 49 -2.91 -21.58 9.96
CA ASP A 49 -3.87 -20.77 9.21
C ASP A 49 -3.61 -19.26 9.41
N SER A 50 -3.21 -18.84 10.62
CA SER A 50 -2.79 -17.46 10.89
C SER A 50 -1.55 -17.07 10.07
N LEU A 51 -0.56 -17.96 9.97
CA LEU A 51 0.66 -17.72 9.19
C LEU A 51 0.35 -17.60 7.69
N LYS A 52 -0.54 -18.44 7.16
CA LYS A 52 -1.02 -18.34 5.78
C LYS A 52 -1.71 -17.01 5.52
N SER A 53 -2.56 -16.56 6.44
CA SER A 53 -3.24 -15.26 6.30
C SER A 53 -2.25 -14.09 6.29
N TYR A 54 -1.24 -14.15 7.16
CA TYR A 54 -0.17 -13.16 7.20
C TYR A 54 0.65 -13.16 5.92
N ALA A 55 1.05 -14.34 5.42
CA ALA A 55 1.80 -14.47 4.18
C ALA A 55 1.04 -13.87 3.00
N ALA A 56 -0.28 -14.08 2.91
CA ALA A 56 -1.12 -13.47 1.87
C ALA A 56 -1.14 -11.93 1.95
N VAL A 57 -1.22 -11.36 3.15
CA VAL A 57 -1.15 -9.91 3.34
C VAL A 57 0.23 -9.36 2.99
N ALA A 58 1.30 -10.05 3.38
CA ALA A 58 2.66 -9.66 3.06
C ALA A 58 2.92 -9.67 1.55
N ASP A 59 2.49 -10.74 0.85
CA ASP A 59 2.60 -10.85 -0.60
C ASP A 59 1.79 -9.76 -1.32
N LEU A 60 0.58 -9.45 -0.84
CA LEU A 60 -0.23 -8.36 -1.39
C LEU A 60 0.49 -7.01 -1.26
N LYS A 61 1.08 -6.71 -0.10
CA LYS A 61 1.84 -5.47 0.11
C LYS A 61 3.01 -5.35 -0.87
N VAL A 62 3.78 -6.42 -1.02
CA VAL A 62 4.90 -6.46 -1.98
C VAL A 62 4.40 -6.20 -3.41
N LYS A 63 3.30 -6.82 -3.82
CA LYS A 63 2.70 -6.59 -5.14
C LYS A 63 2.24 -5.15 -5.33
N MET A 64 1.65 -4.54 -4.30
CA MET A 64 1.25 -3.13 -4.34
C MET A 64 2.45 -2.19 -4.43
N ASP A 65 3.50 -2.44 -3.65
CA ASP A 65 4.72 -1.63 -3.68
C ASP A 65 5.39 -1.72 -5.05
N LEU A 66 5.46 -2.92 -5.64
CA LEU A 66 5.96 -3.12 -7.00
C LEU A 66 5.12 -2.39 -8.05
N ALA A 67 3.79 -2.40 -7.91
CA ALA A 67 2.91 -1.66 -8.81
C ALA A 67 3.10 -0.14 -8.67
N HIS A 68 3.20 0.38 -7.44
CA HIS A 68 3.46 1.80 -7.20
C HIS A 68 4.84 2.23 -7.70
N ALA A 69 5.86 1.39 -7.58
CA ALA A 69 7.19 1.69 -8.09
C ALA A 69 7.23 1.82 -9.63
N GLN A 70 6.32 1.15 -10.35
CA GLN A 70 6.20 1.27 -11.80
C GLN A 70 5.45 2.53 -12.24
N ILE A 71 4.66 3.13 -11.36
CA ILE A 71 3.87 4.33 -11.67
C ILE A 71 4.70 5.56 -11.30
N ASP A 72 5.15 6.31 -12.31
CA ASP A 72 5.72 7.63 -12.09
C ASP A 72 4.62 8.65 -11.74
N VAL A 73 4.24 8.66 -10.46
CA VAL A 73 3.18 9.52 -9.92
C VAL A 73 3.50 11.01 -10.12
N GLU A 74 4.78 11.40 -10.07
CA GLU A 74 5.16 12.79 -10.29
C GLU A 74 4.97 13.24 -11.73
N GLN A 75 5.39 12.41 -12.70
CA GLN A 75 5.18 12.72 -14.10
C GLN A 75 3.68 12.71 -14.45
N LEU A 76 2.92 11.74 -13.96
CA LEU A 76 1.47 11.71 -14.14
C LEU A 76 0.79 12.93 -13.50
N GLY A 77 1.19 13.31 -12.29
CA GLY A 77 0.67 14.49 -11.59
C GLY A 77 0.96 15.79 -12.34
N ARG A 78 2.15 15.93 -12.96
CA ARG A 78 2.47 17.06 -13.83
C ARG A 78 1.67 17.04 -15.14
N LYS A 79 1.34 15.87 -15.68
CA LYS A 79 0.60 15.74 -16.96
C LYS A 79 -0.92 15.90 -16.80
N LEU A 80 -1.48 15.38 -15.71
CA LEU A 80 -2.92 15.27 -15.47
C LEU A 80 -3.42 16.16 -14.33
N GLY A 81 -2.52 16.81 -13.59
CA GLY A 81 -2.88 17.72 -12.51
C GLY A 81 -3.67 18.93 -12.99
N PRO A 82 -4.40 19.60 -12.08
CA PRO A 82 -5.17 20.79 -12.39
C PRO A 82 -4.21 21.94 -12.74
N HIS A 83 -3.96 22.14 -14.02
CA HIS A 83 -3.23 23.30 -14.51
C HIS A 83 -4.14 24.52 -14.45
N PRO A 84 -3.74 25.63 -13.78
CA PRO A 84 -4.48 26.86 -13.88
C PRO A 84 -4.53 27.28 -15.35
N SER A 85 -5.68 27.78 -15.80
CA SER A 85 -5.84 28.21 -17.20
C SER A 85 -4.72 29.17 -17.61
N PHE A 86 -4.29 29.09 -18.87
CA PHE A 86 -3.17 29.88 -19.40
C PHE A 86 -3.28 31.37 -19.04
N ILE A 87 -4.50 31.90 -19.11
CA ILE A 87 -4.84 33.29 -18.77
C ILE A 87 -4.53 33.60 -17.30
N VAL A 88 -4.92 32.73 -16.36
CA VAL A 88 -4.69 32.93 -14.93
C VAL A 88 -3.20 32.89 -14.60
N ASN A 89 -2.45 31.97 -15.21
CA ASN A 89 -1.01 31.87 -14.96
C ASN A 89 -0.24 33.07 -15.55
N MET A 90 -0.61 33.50 -16.75
CA MET A 90 -0.04 34.68 -17.41
C MET A 90 -0.31 35.96 -16.59
N TRP A 91 -1.53 36.16 -16.12
CA TRP A 91 -1.89 37.31 -15.28
C TRP A 91 -1.11 37.31 -13.97
N ARG A 92 -1.03 36.17 -13.28
CA ARG A 92 -0.31 36.05 -12.00
C ARG A 92 1.19 36.32 -12.14
N LYS A 93 1.81 35.86 -13.23
CA LYS A 93 3.26 36.04 -13.49
C LYS A 93 3.60 37.48 -13.89
N ASN A 94 2.72 38.15 -14.64
CA ASN A 94 3.03 39.44 -15.25
C ASN A 94 2.37 40.64 -14.56
N ARG A 95 1.62 40.46 -13.46
CA ARG A 95 0.89 41.55 -12.77
C ARG A 95 1.76 42.79 -12.45
N ALA A 96 3.03 42.59 -12.09
CA ALA A 96 3.95 43.67 -11.78
C ALA A 96 4.36 44.44 -13.05
N ALA A 97 4.73 43.72 -14.12
CA ALA A 97 5.07 44.34 -15.41
C ALA A 97 3.87 45.07 -16.03
N ILE A 98 2.67 44.47 -15.92
CA ILE A 98 1.41 45.10 -16.35
C ILE A 98 1.14 46.37 -15.55
N GLY A 99 1.36 46.35 -14.22
CA GLY A 99 1.22 47.52 -13.37
C GLY A 99 2.17 48.66 -13.78
N VAL A 100 3.44 48.35 -14.01
CA VAL A 100 4.44 49.33 -14.45
C VAL A 100 4.06 49.94 -15.81
N ALA A 101 3.66 49.11 -16.78
CA ALA A 101 3.22 49.58 -18.08
C ALA A 101 1.97 50.48 -17.97
N ALA A 102 0.99 50.10 -17.16
CA ALA A 102 -0.20 50.89 -16.93
C ALA A 102 0.12 52.26 -16.30
N SER A 103 0.98 52.30 -15.28
CA SER A 103 1.42 53.57 -14.68
C SER A 103 2.14 54.47 -15.68
N PHE A 104 2.97 53.90 -16.57
CA PHE A 104 3.64 54.64 -17.63
C PHE A 104 2.66 55.24 -18.64
N ILE A 105 1.65 54.47 -19.07
CA ILE A 105 0.59 54.95 -19.97
C ILE A 105 -0.20 56.09 -19.33
N VAL A 106 -0.57 55.96 -18.05
CA VAL A 106 -1.31 57.02 -17.34
C VAL A 106 -0.46 58.29 -17.23
N LEU A 107 0.81 58.17 -16.83
CA LEU A 107 1.71 59.31 -16.69
C LEU A 107 1.93 60.03 -18.02
N THR A 108 2.15 59.28 -19.10
CA THR A 108 2.33 59.83 -20.46
C THR A 108 1.07 60.52 -20.95
N MET A 109 -0.13 59.95 -20.73
CA MET A 109 -1.39 60.61 -21.03
C MET A 109 -1.53 61.94 -20.28
N VAL A 110 -1.31 61.95 -18.96
CA VAL A 110 -1.41 63.18 -18.14
C VAL A 110 -0.44 64.26 -18.62
N MET A 111 0.80 63.90 -18.94
CA MET A 111 1.78 64.86 -19.47
C MET A 111 1.35 65.42 -20.82
N LEU A 112 0.88 64.59 -21.75
CA LEU A 112 0.41 65.05 -23.06
C LEU A 112 -0.79 65.99 -22.94
N TYR A 113 -1.78 65.65 -22.11
CA TYR A 113 -2.93 66.52 -21.86
C TYR A 113 -2.52 67.86 -21.24
N SER A 114 -1.55 67.87 -20.32
CA SER A 114 -1.06 69.10 -19.69
C SER A 114 -0.33 70.04 -20.65
N ILE A 115 0.21 69.54 -21.76
CA ILE A 115 0.92 70.37 -22.77
C ILE A 115 -0.08 70.99 -23.77
N GLN A 116 -1.27 70.39 -23.93
CA GLN A 116 -2.31 70.87 -24.84
C GLN A 116 -3.27 71.89 -24.22
N GLN A 117 -3.24 72.10 -22.90
CA GLN A 117 -3.93 73.19 -22.19
C GLN A 117 -3.00 74.40 -22.02
#